data_AF-A0A961D656-F1
#
_entry.id   AF-A0A961D656-F1
#
_cell.length_a   1.000
_cell.length_b   1.000
_cell.length_c   1.000
_cell.angle_alpha   90.00
_cell.angle_beta   90.00
_cell.angle_gamma   90.00
#
_symmetry.space_group_name_H-M   'P 1'
#
loop_
_entity.id
_entity.type
_entity.pdbx_description
1 polymer ?
#
loop_
_entity_poly.entity_id
_entity_poly.type
_entity_poly.pdbx_seq_one_letter_code
_entity_poly.pdbx_strand_id
1 'polypeptide(L)'
;ERLPGRNLTREDAARALRRLATRLLHVPSSRARLAAEEGRTDAYLEAMAELYGIAVPHPVKPLEKCECPVTGLRVSDLAVTPVHEEAV
;
A
#
# COMPACT_ATOMS: atom_id res chain seq x y z
N GLU A 1 24.64 13.53 -10.18
CA GLU A 1 25.65 12.85 -11.02
C GLU A 1 25.10 12.70 -12.43
N ARG A 2 25.79 13.28 -13.42
CA ARG A 2 25.56 12.96 -14.83
C ARG A 2 26.20 11.60 -15.12
N LEU A 3 25.66 10.90 -16.12
CA LEU A 3 26.17 9.61 -16.57
C LEU A 3 27.69 9.70 -16.83
N PRO A 4 28.50 8.79 -16.26
CA PRO A 4 29.94 8.80 -16.47
C PRO A 4 30.24 8.61 -17.96
N GLY A 5 31.29 9.27 -18.47
CA GLY A 5 31.73 9.17 -19.88
C GLY A 5 32.25 7.79 -20.31
N ARG A 6 31.86 6.72 -19.60
CA ARG A 6 32.10 5.32 -19.94
C ARG A 6 30.85 4.74 -20.60
N ASN A 7 31.04 3.76 -21.47
CA ASN A 7 29.93 3.01 -22.04
C ASN A 7 29.05 2.40 -20.93
N LEU A 8 27.75 2.64 -21.01
CA LEU A 8 26.79 2.18 -20.02
C LEU A 8 26.66 0.66 -20.11
N THR A 9 27.04 -0.05 -19.05
CA THR A 9 26.83 -1.50 -19.00
C THR A 9 25.36 -1.80 -18.71
N ARG A 10 24.90 -3.00 -19.10
CA ARG A 10 23.53 -3.47 -18.79
C ARG A 10 23.25 -3.47 -17.29
N GLU A 11 24.25 -3.81 -16.47
CA GLU A 11 24.13 -3.84 -15.02
C GLU A 11 23.99 -2.44 -14.42
N ASP A 12 24.76 -1.47 -14.94
CA ASP A 12 24.64 -0.06 -14.54
C ASP A 12 23.26 0.48 -14.89
N ALA A 13 22.77 0.18 -16.10
CA ALA A 13 21.42 0.54 -16.52
C ALA A 13 20.37 -0.02 -15.56
N ALA A 14 20.43 -1.33 -15.28
CA ALA A 14 19.50 -1.99 -14.39
C ALA A 14 19.55 -1.43 -12.96
N ARG A 15 20.75 -1.11 -12.46
CA ARG A 15 20.93 -0.49 -11.14
C ARG A 15 20.36 0.93 -11.09
N ALA A 16 20.58 1.72 -12.13
CA ALA A 16 20.03 3.07 -12.23
C ALA A 16 18.50 3.06 -12.30
N LEU A 17 17.93 2.16 -13.11
CA LEU A 17 16.48 1.99 -13.23
C LEU A 17 15.84 1.53 -11.92
N ARG A 18 16.45 0.58 -11.19
CA ARG A 18 15.98 0.19 -9.86
C ARG A 18 15.97 1.36 -8.88
N ARG A 19 17.06 2.15 -8.84
CA ARG A 19 17.14 3.35 -8.00
C ARG A 19 16.07 4.40 -8.38
N LEU A 20 15.83 4.58 -9.66
CA LEU A 20 14.79 5.47 -10.16
C LEU A 20 13.40 4.99 -9.70
N ALA A 21 13.08 3.71 -9.92
CA ALA A 21 11.81 3.13 -9.51
C ALA A 21 11.59 3.26 -7.98
N THR A 22 12.61 2.99 -7.17
CA THR A 22 12.53 3.18 -5.71
C THR A 22 12.22 4.64 -5.34
N ARG A 23 12.84 5.62 -5.99
CA ARG A 23 12.59 7.04 -5.73
C ARG A 23 11.18 7.46 -6.14
N LEU A 24 10.70 6.97 -7.27
CA LEU A 24 9.35 7.24 -7.76
C LEU A 24 8.28 6.66 -6.82
N LEU A 25 8.49 5.44 -6.32
CA LEU A 25 7.51 4.75 -5.48
C LEU A 25 7.56 5.15 -4.00
N HIS A 26 8.62 5.81 -3.52
CA HIS A 26 8.76 6.15 -2.11
C HIS A 26 7.63 7.06 -1.60
N VAL A 27 7.44 8.22 -2.26
CA VAL A 27 6.41 9.19 -1.87
C VAL A 27 4.99 8.61 -1.92
N PRO A 28 4.55 7.94 -3.01
CA PRO A 28 3.22 7.36 -3.03
C PRO A 28 3.07 6.23 -1.99
N SER A 29 4.10 5.42 -1.74
CA SER A 29 4.02 4.41 -0.66
C SER A 29 3.79 5.02 0.72
N SER A 30 4.51 6.12 1.03
CA SER A 30 4.31 6.84 2.29
C SER A 30 2.92 7.47 2.39
N ARG A 31 2.40 8.03 1.30
CA ARG A 31 1.05 8.62 1.26
C ARG A 31 -0.06 7.56 1.33
N ALA A 32 0.15 6.39 0.74
CA ALA A 32 -0.75 5.25 0.86
C ALA A 32 -0.92 4.83 2.32
N ARG A 33 0.19 4.77 3.07
CA ARG A 33 0.17 4.45 4.50
C ARG A 33 -0.61 5.47 5.31
N LEU A 34 -0.36 6.76 5.10
CA LEU A 34 -1.11 7.83 5.78
C LEU A 34 -2.61 7.78 5.44
N ALA A 35 -2.96 7.55 4.17
CA ALA A 35 -4.36 7.39 3.78
C ALA A 35 -5.02 6.20 4.47
N ALA A 36 -4.28 5.09 4.69
CA ALA A 36 -4.80 3.95 5.43
C ALA A 36 -5.04 4.25 6.92
N GLU A 37 -4.14 5.00 7.56
CA GLU A 37 -4.30 5.46 8.94
C GLU A 37 -5.52 6.40 9.08
N GLU A 38 -5.85 7.15 8.02
CA GLU A 38 -7.02 8.05 7.97
C GLU A 38 -8.31 7.38 7.44
N GLY A 39 -8.29 6.08 7.14
CA GLY A 39 -9.45 5.36 6.59
C GLY A 39 -9.83 5.74 5.16
N ARG A 40 -8.92 6.39 4.42
CA ARG A 40 -9.09 6.84 3.03
C ARG A 40 -8.33 5.98 2.01
N THR A 41 -8.04 4.72 2.35
CA THR A 41 -7.27 3.79 1.52
C THR A 41 -7.83 3.66 0.11
N ASP A 42 -9.14 3.48 -0.01
CA ASP A 42 -9.78 3.17 -1.31
C ASP A 42 -9.67 4.33 -2.29
N ALA A 43 -9.96 5.55 -1.84
CA ALA A 43 -9.80 6.76 -2.65
C ALA A 43 -8.35 6.99 -3.08
N TYR A 44 -7.39 6.62 -2.22
CA TYR A 44 -5.98 6.71 -2.56
C TYR A 44 -5.57 5.67 -3.62
N LEU A 45 -6.03 4.43 -3.47
CA LEU A 45 -5.74 3.35 -4.41
C LEU A 45 -6.35 3.62 -5.80
N GLU A 46 -7.54 4.20 -5.86
CA GLU A 46 -8.20 4.60 -7.11
C GLU A 46 -7.37 5.67 -7.85
N ALA A 47 -6.93 6.72 -7.14
CA ALA A 47 -6.05 7.74 -7.71
C ALA A 47 -4.70 7.18 -8.19
N MET A 48 -4.14 6.18 -7.50
CA MET A 48 -2.92 5.51 -7.93
C MET A 48 -3.14 4.62 -9.17
N ALA A 49 -4.29 3.96 -9.26
CA ALA A 49 -4.68 3.18 -10.42
C ALA A 49 -4.85 4.08 -11.66
N GLU A 50 -5.40 5.29 -11.50
CA GLU A 50 -5.48 6.28 -12.57
C GLU A 50 -4.09 6.80 -12.99
N LEU A 51 -3.25 7.17 -12.01
CA LEU A 51 -1.92 7.73 -12.28
C LEU A 51 -0.94 6.75 -12.93
N TYR A 52 -0.93 5.49 -12.50
CA TYR A 52 0.03 4.50 -12.97
C TYR A 52 -0.56 3.48 -13.94
N GLY A 53 -1.88 3.41 -14.09
CA GLY A 53 -2.56 2.37 -14.88
C GLY A 53 -2.39 0.96 -14.30
N ILE A 54 -1.86 0.84 -13.08
CA ILE A 54 -1.63 -0.45 -12.41
C ILE A 54 -2.82 -0.74 -11.51
N ALA A 55 -3.98 -1.02 -12.12
CA ALA A 55 -5.09 -1.58 -11.37
C ALA A 55 -4.79 -3.07 -11.15
N VAL A 56 -4.48 -3.47 -9.92
CA VAL A 56 -4.64 -4.88 -9.56
C VAL A 56 -6.14 -5.04 -9.31
N PRO A 57 -6.89 -5.81 -10.11
CA PRO A 57 -8.23 -6.20 -9.72
C PRO A 57 -8.09 -7.10 -8.50
N HIS A 58 -8.06 -6.50 -7.31
CA HIS A 58 -8.27 -7.22 -6.08
C HIS A 58 -9.78 -7.39 -5.98
N PRO A 59 -10.32 -8.61 -6.16
CA PRO A 59 -11.65 -8.87 -5.67
C PRO A 59 -11.58 -8.63 -4.16
N VAL A 60 -12.10 -7.48 -3.72
CA VAL A 60 -12.23 -7.16 -2.31
C VAL A 60 -13.25 -8.15 -1.77
N LYS A 61 -12.76 -9.31 -1.29
CA LYS A 61 -13.63 -10.25 -0.58
C LYS A 61 -14.01 -9.55 0.73
N PRO A 62 -15.30 -9.51 1.07
CA PRO A 62 -15.75 -8.90 2.33
C PRO A 62 -14.91 -9.45 3.48
N LEU A 63 -14.27 -8.57 4.25
CA LEU A 63 -13.36 -8.97 5.34
C LEU A 63 -14.04 -9.92 6.35
N GLU A 64 -15.36 -9.81 6.50
CA GLU A 64 -16.22 -10.68 7.33
C GLU A 64 -16.11 -12.18 6.95
N LYS A 65 -15.74 -12.47 5.70
CA LYS A 65 -15.57 -13.83 5.16
C LYS A 65 -14.10 -14.27 5.11
N CYS A 66 -13.17 -13.41 5.52
CA CYS A 66 -11.74 -13.68 5.52
C CYS A 66 -11.26 -14.10 6.91
N GLU A 67 -10.35 -15.08 6.96
CA GLU A 67 -9.63 -15.50 8.16
C GLU A 67 -8.19 -14.96 8.10
N CYS A 68 -7.68 -14.50 9.23
CA CYS A 68 -6.29 -14.04 9.32
C CYS A 68 -5.32 -15.24 9.15
N PRO A 69 -4.38 -15.22 8.20
CA PRO A 69 -3.46 -16.35 7.99
C PRO A 69 -2.45 -16.56 9.13
N VAL A 70 -2.31 -15.58 10.02
CA VAL A 70 -1.38 -15.64 11.17
C VAL A 70 -2.08 -16.15 12.42
N THR A 71 -3.35 -15.76 12.65
CA THR A 71 -4.08 -16.06 13.90
C THR A 71 -5.28 -16.98 13.72
N GLY A 72 -5.74 -17.19 12.49
CA GLY A 72 -6.98 -17.92 12.18
C GLY A 72 -8.27 -17.18 12.56
N LEU A 73 -8.18 -15.99 13.14
CA LEU A 73 -9.34 -15.25 13.63
C LEU A 73 -10.08 -14.54 12.48
N ARG A 74 -11.41 -14.47 12.62
CA ARG A 74 -12.31 -13.68 11.78
C ARG A 74 -12.62 -12.35 12.43
N VAL A 75 -13.09 -11.38 11.63
CA VAL A 75 -13.54 -10.07 12.15
C VAL A 75 -14.68 -10.22 13.16
N SER A 76 -15.54 -11.22 12.99
CA SER A 76 -16.62 -11.57 13.93
C SER A 76 -16.15 -12.00 15.32
N ASP A 77 -14.88 -12.40 15.44
CA ASP A 77 -14.33 -12.95 16.69
C ASP A 77 -13.72 -11.85 17.56
N LEU A 78 -13.60 -10.63 17.04
CA LEU A 78 -13.21 -9.45 17.81
C LEU A 78 -14.36 -9.06 18.73
N ALA A 79 -14.21 -9.31 20.03
CA ALA A 79 -15.16 -8.83 21.03
C ALA A 79 -15.21 -7.29 20.98
N VAL A 80 -16.33 -6.74 20.52
CA VAL A 80 -16.64 -5.32 20.68
C VAL A 80 -16.81 -5.11 22.17
N THR A 81 -15.84 -4.50 22.85
CA THR A 81 -16.07 -3.94 24.17
C THR A 81 -16.96 -2.72 23.98
N PRO A 82 -18.24 -2.72 24.41
CA PRO A 82 -19.02 -1.50 24.39
C PRO A 82 -18.31 -0.48 25.28
N VAL A 83 -18.05 0.70 24.70
CA VAL A 83 -17.62 1.87 25.46
C VAL A 83 -18.71 2.12 26.49
N HIS A 84 -18.40 1.92 27.78
CA HIS A 84 -19.32 2.22 28.86
C HIS A 84 -19.66 3.71 28.78
N GLU A 85 -20.91 3.99 28.42
CA GLU A 85 -21.54 5.30 28.53
C GLU A 85 -21.73 5.56 30.04
N GLU A 86 -20.72 6.18 30.68
CA GLU A 86 -20.86 6.71 32.03
C GLU A 86 -21.78 7.94 31.97
N ALA A 87 -23.07 7.68 32.17
CA ALA A 87 -24.02 8.66 32.67
C ALA A 87 -23.90 8.74 34.20
N VAL A 88 -23.68 9.96 34.71
CA VAL A 88 -24.33 10.64 35.86
C VAL A 88 -23.42 11.77 36.37
#